data_AF-A0A7K4N279-F1
#
_entry.id   AF-A0A7K4N279-F1
#
_cell.length_a   1.000
_cell.length_b   1.000
_cell.length_c   1.000
_cell.angle_alpha   90.00
_cell.angle_beta   90.00
_cell.angle_gamma   90.00
#
_symmetry.space_group_name_H-M   'P 1'
#
loop_
_entity.id
_entity.type
_entity.pdbx_description
1 polymer ?
#
loop_
_entity_poly.entity_id
_entity_poly.type
_entity_poly.pdbx_seq_one_letter_code
_entity_poly.pdbx_strand_id
1 'polypeptide(L)'
;MHEKRTEYPKKKAQMYQLLQDLPKKYNVTALVRMEKVRASQLLPLRKKLLGEVEIISIKDKVVQKSLEKLDIPGIEKMKEKLTGQCLFMFTNMSPFRLNVLLGKNKVLLKARGGDIASIDVVVPPKNTGIAPGPMLTEFKENKIPTKIDQGTIWILKETTPVKKGEPISTKLAALLGKLDIKPIESQIVLNSALSEGILFTEEELVVDVDKFKEQLVQANQQAISLSIEIAYITPDNAQQLISKAAQSARSLSIESGFLTDETNEQILQKAHAQAQNIAAKLPAEPKADAPADKPDAEPTKADAPADKADANQRLMLLLTNQMRNRIIVF
;
A
#
# COMPACT_ATOMS: atom_id res chain seq x y z
N MET A 1 20.59 -42.71 -31.76
CA MET A 1 19.11 -42.67 -31.84
C MET A 1 18.57 -43.26 -30.55
N HIS A 2 17.96 -42.48 -29.66
CA HIS A 2 17.36 -43.03 -28.44
C HIS A 2 16.00 -43.63 -28.77
N GLU A 3 15.91 -44.97 -28.74
CA GLU A 3 14.64 -45.69 -28.79
C GLU A 3 13.66 -45.10 -27.79
N LYS A 4 12.50 -44.68 -28.28
CA LYS A 4 11.39 -44.21 -27.45
C LYS A 4 10.95 -45.39 -26.57
N ARG A 5 11.32 -45.36 -25.29
CA ARG A 5 10.84 -46.30 -24.25
C ARG A 5 9.33 -46.56 -24.46
N THR A 6 9.01 -47.79 -24.87
CA THR A 6 7.65 -48.22 -25.26
C THR A 6 6.74 -48.44 -24.05
N GLU A 7 7.32 -48.59 -22.84
CA GLU A 7 6.57 -48.67 -21.59
C GLU A 7 6.74 -47.40 -20.74
N TYR A 8 5.62 -46.72 -20.49
CA TYR A 8 5.56 -45.61 -19.56
C TYR A 8 5.36 -46.12 -18.11
N PRO A 9 6.03 -45.54 -17.11
CA PRO A 9 5.82 -45.92 -15.71
C PRO A 9 4.34 -45.81 -15.30
N LYS A 10 3.82 -46.83 -14.59
CA LYS A 10 2.41 -46.90 -14.12
C LYS A 10 1.92 -45.61 -13.46
N LYS A 11 2.76 -44.96 -12.64
CA LYS A 11 2.45 -43.67 -11.99
C LYS A 11 2.14 -42.54 -12.98
N LYS A 12 2.82 -42.48 -14.13
CA LYS A 12 2.56 -41.45 -15.15
C LYS A 12 1.26 -41.71 -15.89
N ALA A 13 0.93 -42.97 -16.17
CA ALA A 13 -0.35 -43.33 -16.77
C ALA A 13 -1.53 -43.01 -15.84
N GLN A 14 -1.40 -43.30 -14.54
CA GLN A 14 -2.38 -42.92 -13.53
C GLN A 14 -2.54 -41.39 -13.41
N MET A 15 -1.44 -40.63 -13.35
CA MET A 15 -1.50 -39.15 -13.35
C MET A 15 -2.12 -38.58 -14.63
N TYR A 16 -1.90 -39.23 -15.77
CA TYR A 16 -2.51 -38.83 -17.03
C TYR A 16 -4.03 -39.03 -17.01
N GLN A 17 -4.52 -40.17 -16.50
CA GLN A 17 -5.95 -40.43 -16.32
C GLN A 17 -6.57 -39.45 -15.33
N LEU A 18 -5.91 -39.25 -14.17
CA LEU A 18 -6.34 -38.31 -13.16
C LEU A 18 -6.50 -36.88 -13.73
N LEU A 19 -5.57 -36.44 -14.59
CA LEU A 19 -5.67 -35.10 -15.21
C LEU A 19 -6.76 -35.01 -16.28
N GLN A 20 -7.30 -36.13 -16.77
CA GLN A 20 -8.48 -36.13 -17.64
C GLN A 20 -9.79 -36.06 -16.85
N ASP A 21 -9.80 -36.63 -15.65
CA ASP A 21 -11.00 -36.70 -14.81
C ASP A 21 -11.21 -35.41 -14.00
N LEU A 22 -10.13 -34.79 -13.53
CA LEU A 22 -10.21 -33.62 -12.65
C LEU A 22 -10.76 -32.35 -13.29
N PRO A 23 -10.38 -31.97 -14.53
CA PRO A 23 -11.01 -30.84 -15.21
C PRO A 23 -12.49 -31.03 -15.49
N LYS A 24 -12.99 -32.29 -15.49
CA LYS A 24 -14.42 -32.59 -15.63
C LYS A 24 -15.17 -32.53 -14.31
N LYS A 25 -14.50 -32.88 -13.21
CA LYS A 25 -15.05 -32.89 -11.85
C LYS A 25 -15.08 -31.49 -11.22
N TYR A 26 -14.14 -30.63 -11.59
CA TYR A 26 -13.96 -29.31 -11.00
C TYR A 26 -14.18 -28.19 -12.00
N ASN A 27 -14.89 -27.14 -11.58
CA ASN A 27 -15.22 -26.01 -12.44
C ASN A 27 -14.01 -25.11 -12.73
N VAL A 28 -13.06 -25.04 -11.80
CA VAL A 28 -11.90 -24.14 -11.89
C VAL A 28 -10.61 -24.95 -11.89
N THR A 29 -9.77 -24.69 -12.89
CA THR A 29 -8.40 -25.19 -12.98
C THR A 29 -7.42 -24.04 -12.87
N ALA A 30 -6.69 -23.97 -11.76
CA ALA A 30 -5.68 -22.96 -11.53
C ALA A 30 -4.26 -23.50 -11.76
N LEU A 31 -3.45 -22.69 -12.43
CA LEU A 31 -2.02 -22.87 -12.65
C LEU A 31 -1.24 -21.98 -11.69
N VAL A 32 -0.41 -22.60 -10.89
CA VAL A 32 0.45 -21.95 -9.90
C VAL A 32 1.90 -22.27 -10.21
N ARG A 33 2.72 -21.23 -10.33
CA ARG A 33 4.17 -21.35 -10.52
C ARG A 33 4.85 -21.48 -9.18
N MET A 34 5.71 -22.49 -9.10
CA MET A 34 6.41 -22.90 -7.90
C MET A 34 7.84 -22.38 -7.88
N GLU A 35 8.04 -21.10 -8.19
CA GLU A 35 9.38 -20.51 -8.14
C GLU A 35 9.79 -20.22 -6.70
N LYS A 36 10.89 -20.84 -6.25
CA LYS A 36 11.45 -20.72 -4.89
C LYS A 36 10.51 -21.19 -3.77
N VAL A 37 9.43 -21.89 -4.08
CA VAL A 37 8.50 -22.45 -3.09
C VAL A 37 9.06 -23.74 -2.50
N ARG A 38 9.15 -23.80 -1.17
CA ARG A 38 9.74 -24.93 -0.43
C ARG A 38 8.65 -25.91 0.03
N ALA A 39 9.01 -27.18 0.22
CA ALA A 39 8.09 -28.20 0.74
C ALA A 39 7.47 -27.82 2.11
N SER A 40 8.21 -27.06 2.92
CA SER A 40 7.74 -26.53 4.21
C SER A 40 6.55 -25.58 4.09
N GLN A 41 6.31 -24.98 2.91
CA GLN A 41 5.17 -24.09 2.65
C GLN A 41 4.00 -24.87 2.06
N LEU A 42 4.29 -25.80 1.14
CA LEU A 42 3.27 -26.63 0.50
C LEU A 42 2.54 -27.54 1.48
N LEU A 43 3.25 -28.12 2.47
CA LEU A 43 2.63 -29.09 3.36
C LEU A 43 1.56 -28.45 4.26
N PRO A 44 1.81 -27.30 4.94
CA PRO A 44 0.75 -26.57 5.64
C PRO A 44 -0.36 -26.10 4.70
N LEU A 45 -0.03 -25.62 3.51
CA LEU A 45 -1.05 -25.19 2.54
C LEU A 45 -1.97 -26.36 2.15
N ARG A 46 -1.39 -27.53 1.86
CA ARG A 46 -2.15 -28.74 1.52
C ARG A 46 -3.04 -29.22 2.65
N LYS A 47 -2.61 -29.05 3.92
CA LYS A 47 -3.45 -29.35 5.08
C LYS A 47 -4.61 -28.38 5.21
N LYS A 48 -4.38 -27.08 4.99
CA LYS A 48 -5.42 -26.03 5.06
C LYS A 48 -6.45 -26.15 3.93
N LEU A 49 -6.00 -26.51 2.73
CA LEU A 49 -6.86 -26.65 1.55
C LEU A 49 -7.41 -28.07 1.36
N LEU A 50 -7.25 -28.94 2.37
CA LEU A 50 -7.72 -30.32 2.30
C LEU A 50 -9.25 -30.35 2.20
N GLY A 51 -9.77 -30.95 1.13
CA GLY A 51 -11.21 -31.06 0.87
C GLY A 51 -11.80 -29.97 -0.03
N GLU A 52 -11.19 -28.78 -0.08
CA GLU A 52 -11.64 -27.67 -0.93
C GLU A 52 -10.86 -27.53 -2.24
N VAL A 53 -9.57 -27.91 -2.23
CA VAL A 53 -8.69 -27.81 -3.39
C VAL A 53 -7.86 -29.09 -3.54
N GLU A 54 -7.95 -29.71 -4.70
CA GLU A 54 -7.08 -30.82 -5.07
C GLU A 54 -5.80 -30.28 -5.73
N ILE A 55 -4.66 -30.49 -5.07
CA ILE A 55 -3.35 -29.97 -5.49
C ILE A 55 -2.52 -31.10 -6.10
N ILE A 56 -2.09 -30.94 -7.35
CA ILE A 56 -1.34 -31.95 -8.09
C ILE A 56 -0.14 -31.33 -8.81
N SER A 57 1.02 -31.97 -8.65
CA SER A 57 2.24 -31.62 -9.38
C SER A 57 2.51 -32.67 -10.46
N ILE A 58 2.52 -32.24 -11.72
CA ILE A 58 2.77 -33.09 -12.89
C ILE A 58 3.79 -32.41 -13.80
N LYS A 59 4.58 -33.21 -14.53
CA LYS A 59 5.52 -32.70 -15.53
C LYS A 59 4.80 -32.09 -16.71
N ASP A 60 5.27 -30.94 -17.19
CA ASP A 60 4.64 -30.14 -18.26
C ASP A 60 4.31 -30.95 -19.51
N LYS A 61 5.22 -31.82 -19.97
CA LYS A 61 4.98 -32.68 -21.15
C LYS A 61 3.81 -33.65 -20.99
N VAL A 62 3.52 -34.10 -19.77
CA VAL A 62 2.37 -34.99 -19.49
C VAL A 62 1.08 -34.18 -19.49
N VAL A 63 1.14 -32.94 -18.98
CA VAL A 63 0.01 -32.01 -18.97
C VAL A 63 -0.35 -31.58 -20.39
N GLN A 64 0.63 -31.18 -21.20
CA GLN A 64 0.41 -30.82 -22.61
C GLN A 64 -0.35 -31.94 -23.36
N LYS A 65 0.11 -33.19 -23.24
CA LYS A 65 -0.53 -34.37 -23.87
C LYS A 65 -1.90 -34.74 -23.32
N SER A 66 -2.21 -34.39 -22.07
CA SER A 66 -3.53 -34.68 -21.47
C SER A 66 -4.53 -33.61 -21.88
N LEU A 67 -4.11 -32.35 -21.83
CA LEU A 67 -4.84 -31.18 -22.29
C LEU A 67 -5.09 -31.16 -23.82
N GLU A 68 -4.30 -31.85 -24.63
CA GLU A 68 -4.58 -32.07 -26.07
C GLU A 68 -5.83 -32.91 -26.33
N LYS A 69 -6.22 -33.78 -25.40
CA LYS A 69 -7.40 -34.64 -25.56
C LYS A 69 -8.67 -34.06 -24.93
N LEU A 70 -8.54 -32.94 -24.21
CA LEU A 70 -9.66 -32.27 -23.53
C LEU A 70 -10.14 -31.13 -24.42
N ASP A 71 -11.36 -31.24 -24.92
CA ASP A 71 -12.01 -30.22 -25.74
C ASP A 71 -12.73 -29.20 -24.85
N ILE A 72 -11.97 -28.50 -24.00
CA ILE A 72 -12.49 -27.42 -23.15
C ILE A 72 -11.99 -26.09 -23.70
N PRO A 73 -12.87 -25.09 -23.92
CA PRO A 73 -12.46 -23.77 -24.38
C PRO A 73 -11.42 -23.15 -23.43
N GLY A 74 -10.36 -22.56 -23.98
CA GLY A 74 -9.32 -21.86 -23.21
C GLY A 74 -8.14 -22.73 -22.75
N ILE A 75 -8.18 -24.06 -22.94
CA ILE A 75 -7.07 -24.96 -22.61
C ILE A 75 -5.81 -24.66 -23.43
N GLU A 76 -5.95 -24.29 -24.71
CA GLU A 76 -4.80 -24.02 -25.58
C GLU A 76 -3.97 -22.84 -25.07
N LYS A 77 -4.64 -21.76 -24.66
CA LYS A 77 -3.99 -20.59 -24.03
C LYS A 77 -3.35 -20.93 -22.68
N MET A 78 -3.88 -21.93 -21.97
CA MET A 78 -3.28 -22.42 -20.73
C MET A 78 -1.98 -23.20 -20.99
N LYS A 79 -1.88 -23.92 -22.12
CA LYS A 79 -0.66 -24.68 -22.50
C LYS A 79 0.53 -23.76 -22.74
N GLU A 80 0.32 -22.61 -23.36
CA GLU A 80 1.39 -21.63 -23.63
C GLU A 80 2.01 -21.08 -22.35
N LYS A 81 1.22 -21.03 -21.27
CA LYS A 81 1.67 -20.54 -19.95
C LYS A 81 2.37 -21.60 -19.10
N LEU A 82 2.48 -22.84 -19.58
CA LEU A 82 3.21 -23.92 -18.91
C LEU A 82 4.72 -23.75 -19.07
N THR A 83 5.30 -22.83 -18.31
CA THR A 83 6.75 -22.61 -18.29
C THR A 83 7.29 -22.77 -16.88
N GLY A 84 8.32 -23.62 -16.69
CA GLY A 84 8.99 -23.81 -15.40
C GLY A 84 8.33 -24.86 -14.51
N GLN A 85 8.41 -24.68 -13.18
CA GLN A 85 7.83 -25.62 -12.22
C GLN A 85 6.37 -25.25 -11.96
N CYS A 86 5.44 -25.97 -12.59
CA CYS A 86 4.01 -25.75 -12.45
C CYS A 86 3.36 -26.70 -11.43
N LEU A 87 2.34 -26.18 -10.75
CA LEU A 87 1.46 -26.87 -9.84
C LEU A 87 0.02 -26.59 -10.27
N PHE A 88 -0.80 -27.64 -10.37
CA PHE A 88 -2.21 -27.52 -10.71
C PHE A 88 -3.04 -27.59 -9.44
N MET A 89 -4.01 -26.70 -9.35
CA MET A 89 -5.01 -26.68 -8.29
C MET A 89 -6.38 -26.77 -8.92
N PHE A 90 -7.15 -27.78 -8.54
CA PHE A 90 -8.52 -27.98 -8.99
C PHE A 90 -9.47 -27.65 -7.85
N THR A 91 -10.46 -26.80 -8.11
CA THR A 91 -11.44 -26.38 -7.10
C THR A 91 -12.77 -26.02 -7.74
N ASN A 92 -13.83 -26.04 -6.93
CA ASN A 92 -15.14 -25.50 -7.30
C ASN A 92 -15.34 -24.07 -6.81
N MET A 93 -14.34 -23.50 -6.13
CA MET A 93 -14.37 -22.11 -5.68
C MET A 93 -14.03 -21.15 -6.82
N SER A 94 -14.53 -19.91 -6.72
CA SER A 94 -14.16 -18.82 -7.62
C SER A 94 -12.64 -18.60 -7.66
N PRO A 95 -12.05 -18.34 -8.85
CA PRO A 95 -10.62 -18.10 -9.00
C PRO A 95 -10.11 -16.91 -8.16
N PHE A 96 -10.93 -15.88 -7.98
CA PHE A 96 -10.60 -14.72 -7.15
C PHE A 96 -10.49 -15.08 -5.66
N ARG A 97 -11.43 -15.90 -5.17
CA ARG A 97 -11.39 -16.39 -3.79
C ARG A 97 -10.16 -17.25 -3.55
N LEU A 98 -9.81 -18.10 -4.52
CA LEU A 98 -8.58 -18.89 -4.47
C LEU A 98 -7.34 -18.00 -4.38
N ASN A 99 -7.26 -16.93 -5.19
CA ASN A 99 -6.14 -15.98 -5.14
C ASN A 99 -6.03 -15.29 -3.78
N VAL A 100 -7.15 -14.85 -3.20
CA VAL A 100 -7.17 -14.25 -1.85
C VAL A 100 -6.73 -15.24 -0.77
N LEU A 101 -7.15 -16.51 -0.86
CA LEU A 101 -6.74 -17.56 0.08
C LEU A 101 -5.24 -17.87 -0.01
N LEU A 102 -4.68 -17.87 -1.22
CA LEU A 102 -3.25 -18.03 -1.44
C LEU A 102 -2.48 -16.80 -0.95
N GLY A 103 -3.00 -15.59 -1.20
CA GLY A 103 -2.40 -14.33 -0.75
C GLY A 103 -2.42 -14.11 0.75
N LYS A 104 -3.39 -14.68 1.49
CA LYS A 104 -3.38 -14.69 2.95
C LYS A 104 -2.32 -15.63 3.54
N ASN A 105 -1.91 -16.65 2.80
CA ASN A 105 -0.91 -17.62 3.24
C ASN A 105 0.51 -17.17 2.87
N LYS A 106 0.91 -15.99 3.36
CA LYS A 106 2.31 -15.54 3.29
C LYS A 106 3.12 -16.27 4.35
N VAL A 107 4.21 -16.91 3.93
CA VAL A 107 5.10 -17.63 4.85
C VAL A 107 6.48 -16.99 4.81
N LEU A 108 6.95 -16.57 5.97
CA LEU A 108 8.32 -16.10 6.19
C LEU A 108 9.26 -17.32 6.21
N LEU A 109 10.31 -17.26 5.41
CA LEU A 109 11.31 -18.31 5.25
C LEU A 109 12.67 -17.86 5.81
N LYS A 110 13.42 -18.84 6.33
CA LYS A 110 14.84 -18.66 6.65
C LYS A 110 15.64 -18.48 5.37
N ALA A 111 16.52 -17.49 5.34
CA ALA A 111 17.43 -17.25 4.22
C ALA A 111 18.38 -18.42 3.99
N ARG A 112 18.74 -18.64 2.72
CA ARG A 112 19.92 -19.42 2.33
C ARG A 112 20.90 -18.49 1.60
N GLY A 113 22.17 -18.91 1.54
CA GLY A 113 23.18 -18.17 0.80
C GLY A 113 22.77 -17.99 -0.66
N GLY A 114 22.86 -16.76 -1.16
CA GLY A 114 22.48 -16.40 -2.52
C GLY A 114 20.98 -16.13 -2.73
N ASP A 115 20.15 -16.25 -1.70
CA ASP A 115 18.75 -15.80 -1.78
C ASP A 115 18.68 -14.25 -1.80
N ILE A 116 17.67 -13.71 -2.49
CA ILE A 116 17.40 -12.27 -2.54
C ILE A 116 16.43 -11.92 -1.40
N ALA A 117 16.74 -10.89 -0.62
CA ALA A 117 15.88 -10.43 0.46
C ALA A 117 14.59 -9.80 -0.10
N SER A 118 13.42 -10.35 0.24
CA SER A 118 12.12 -9.80 -0.18
C SER A 118 11.65 -8.66 0.73
N ILE A 119 12.13 -8.65 1.98
CA ILE A 119 11.89 -7.62 3.00
C ILE A 119 13.23 -7.13 3.56
N ASP A 120 13.24 -5.93 4.12
CA ASP A 120 14.42 -5.42 4.82
C ASP A 120 14.74 -6.32 6.01
N VAL A 121 16.00 -6.76 6.09
CA VAL A 121 16.44 -7.67 7.14
C VAL A 121 16.77 -6.86 8.38
N VAL A 122 15.79 -6.65 9.25
CA VAL A 122 16.00 -5.94 10.51
C VAL A 122 16.43 -6.92 11.60
N VAL A 123 17.57 -6.65 12.23
CA VAL A 123 18.07 -7.41 13.38
C VAL A 123 17.83 -6.59 14.65
N PRO A 124 16.86 -6.97 15.50
CA PRO A 124 16.56 -6.22 16.73
C PRO A 124 17.61 -6.45 17.82
N PRO A 125 17.78 -5.49 18.76
CA PRO A 125 18.65 -5.66 19.92
C PRO A 125 18.09 -6.76 20.82
N LYS A 126 18.82 -7.87 20.94
CA LYS A 126 18.40 -9.04 21.72
C LYS A 126 19.63 -9.83 22.19
N ASN A 127 19.48 -10.54 23.32
CA ASN A 127 20.41 -11.61 23.67
C ASN A 127 20.31 -12.75 22.65
N THR A 128 21.41 -13.09 22.01
CA THR A 128 21.42 -14.17 21.02
C THR A 128 21.52 -15.55 21.67
N GLY A 129 21.98 -15.65 22.93
CA GLY A 129 22.24 -16.93 23.61
C GLY A 129 23.38 -17.74 22.99
N ILE A 130 24.10 -17.17 22.01
CA ILE A 130 25.20 -17.81 21.30
C ILE A 130 26.50 -17.53 22.05
N ALA A 131 27.29 -18.58 22.31
CA ALA A 131 28.60 -18.45 22.94
C ALA A 131 29.58 -17.66 22.05
N PRO A 132 30.45 -16.81 22.62
CA PRO A 132 31.45 -16.07 21.87
C PRO A 132 32.45 -17.04 21.24
N GLY A 133 32.46 -17.08 19.91
CA GLY A 133 33.30 -17.97 19.11
C GLY A 133 33.47 -17.42 17.69
N PRO A 134 33.63 -18.25 16.64
CA PRO A 134 33.80 -17.78 15.26
C PRO A 134 32.63 -16.91 14.76
N MET A 135 31.46 -17.05 15.40
CA MET A 135 30.27 -16.23 15.14
C MET A 135 30.51 -14.73 15.41
N LEU A 136 31.37 -14.36 16.37
CA LEU A 136 31.66 -12.95 16.67
C LEU A 136 32.30 -12.24 15.47
N THR A 137 33.14 -12.95 14.72
CA THR A 137 33.73 -12.45 13.47
C THR A 137 32.66 -12.24 12.41
N GLU A 138 31.69 -13.16 12.29
CA GLU A 138 30.56 -13.03 11.37
C GLU A 138 29.65 -11.82 11.71
N PHE A 139 29.38 -11.55 12.99
CA PHE A 139 28.62 -10.35 13.40
C PHE A 139 29.35 -9.05 13.02
N LYS A 140 30.68 -9.01 13.21
CA LYS A 140 31.51 -7.85 12.82
C LYS A 140 31.58 -7.67 11.30
N GLU A 141 31.78 -8.75 10.54
CA GLU A 141 31.79 -8.73 9.06
C GLU A 141 30.49 -8.16 8.49
N ASN A 142 29.35 -8.47 9.13
CA ASN A 142 28.02 -8.00 8.71
C ASN A 142 27.60 -6.67 9.35
N LYS A 143 28.55 -5.92 9.96
CA LYS A 143 28.34 -4.59 10.55
C LYS A 143 27.27 -4.55 11.67
N ILE A 144 27.06 -5.66 12.38
CA ILE A 144 26.12 -5.72 13.52
C ILE A 144 26.91 -5.42 14.81
N PRO A 145 26.59 -4.33 15.53
CA PRO A 145 27.29 -3.98 16.76
C PRO A 145 26.87 -4.92 17.91
N THR A 146 27.81 -5.73 18.38
CA THR A 146 27.58 -6.71 19.46
C THR A 146 28.54 -6.54 20.62
N LYS A 147 28.08 -6.83 21.84
CA LYS A 147 28.88 -6.90 23.08
C LYS A 147 28.82 -8.31 23.66
N ILE A 148 29.87 -8.75 24.34
CA ILE A 148 29.84 -10.01 25.10
C ILE A 148 29.29 -9.68 26.49
N ASP A 149 28.22 -10.36 26.88
CA ASP A 149 27.63 -10.25 28.22
C ASP A 149 27.31 -11.64 28.77
N GLN A 150 27.74 -11.90 30.01
CA GLN A 150 27.56 -13.18 30.71
C GLN A 150 27.88 -14.44 29.88
N GLY A 151 28.93 -14.39 29.05
CA GLY A 151 29.33 -15.53 28.20
C GLY A 151 28.45 -15.75 26.96
N THR A 152 27.59 -14.79 26.61
CA THR A 152 26.73 -14.80 25.41
C THR A 152 26.90 -13.51 24.60
N ILE A 153 26.61 -13.55 23.29
CA ILE A 153 26.67 -12.37 22.42
C ILE A 153 25.36 -11.57 22.52
N TRP A 154 25.45 -10.29 22.87
CA TRP A 154 24.34 -9.34 22.95
C TRP A 154 24.38 -8.32 21.79
N ILE A 155 23.26 -8.10 21.11
CA ILE A 155 23.14 -7.10 20.03
C ILE A 155 22.76 -5.75 20.64
N LEU A 156 23.62 -4.74 20.47
CA LEU A 156 23.49 -3.44 21.15
C LEU A 156 22.45 -2.52 20.50
N LYS A 157 22.39 -2.51 19.18
CA LYS A 157 21.55 -1.61 18.39
C LYS A 157 20.85 -2.39 17.29
N GLU A 158 19.65 -1.94 16.96
CA GLU A 158 18.95 -2.39 15.76
C GLU A 158 19.78 -2.03 14.53
N THR A 159 19.99 -3.01 13.65
CA THR A 159 20.74 -2.81 12.40
C THR A 159 20.07 -3.56 11.26
N THR A 160 20.17 -2.98 10.07
CA THR A 160 19.64 -3.54 8.84
C THR A 160 20.80 -3.97 7.95
N PRO A 161 21.34 -5.19 8.11
CA PRO A 161 22.50 -5.66 7.34
C PRO A 161 22.25 -5.75 5.83
N VAL A 162 21.01 -5.99 5.40
CA VAL A 162 20.63 -6.18 3.98
C VAL A 162 19.30 -5.52 3.72
N LYS A 163 19.23 -4.69 2.68
CA LYS A 163 18.00 -4.07 2.21
C LYS A 163 17.25 -4.97 1.23
N LYS A 164 15.96 -4.71 1.04
CA LYS A 164 15.13 -5.38 0.05
C LYS A 164 15.80 -5.35 -1.34
N GLY A 165 15.90 -6.53 -1.96
CA GLY A 165 16.49 -6.72 -3.29
C GLY A 165 17.98 -7.07 -3.30
N GLU A 166 18.66 -7.04 -2.16
CA GLU A 166 20.08 -7.42 -2.07
C GLU A 166 20.27 -8.92 -1.81
N PRO A 167 21.34 -9.53 -2.34
CA PRO A 167 21.65 -10.94 -2.12
C PRO A 167 22.20 -11.17 -0.71
N ILE A 168 21.67 -12.19 -0.03
CA ILE A 168 22.11 -12.57 1.30
C ILE A 168 23.33 -13.49 1.20
N SER A 169 24.45 -13.10 1.78
CA SER A 169 25.65 -13.95 1.87
C SER A 169 25.40 -15.21 2.70
N THR A 170 26.08 -16.31 2.37
CA THR A 170 25.93 -17.62 3.06
C THR A 170 26.19 -17.52 4.57
N LYS A 171 27.18 -16.72 4.99
CA LYS A 171 27.49 -16.48 6.40
C LYS A 171 26.35 -15.74 7.11
N LEU A 172 25.82 -14.68 6.48
CA LEU A 172 24.69 -13.91 7.02
C LEU A 172 23.42 -14.76 7.11
N ALA A 173 23.14 -15.59 6.10
CA ALA A 173 21.99 -16.49 6.12
C ALA A 173 22.06 -17.50 7.29
N ALA A 174 23.24 -18.04 7.58
CA ALA A 174 23.45 -18.95 8.71
C ALA A 174 23.19 -18.25 10.06
N LEU A 175 23.67 -17.00 10.20
CA LEU A 175 23.46 -16.17 11.38
C LEU A 175 21.97 -15.84 11.57
N LEU A 176 21.28 -15.37 10.53
CA LEU A 176 19.84 -15.07 10.57
C LEU A 176 19.02 -16.33 10.89
N GLY A 177 19.43 -17.49 10.37
CA GLY A 177 18.80 -18.77 10.66
C GLY A 177 18.90 -19.20 12.13
N LYS A 178 19.97 -18.79 12.84
CA LYS A 178 20.17 -19.02 14.29
C LYS A 178 19.44 -17.99 15.16
N LEU A 179 19.31 -16.75 14.68
CA LEU A 179 18.51 -15.71 15.34
C LEU A 179 17.00 -15.88 15.12
N ASP A 180 16.59 -16.91 14.38
CA ASP A 180 15.22 -17.16 13.93
C ASP A 180 14.57 -15.99 13.16
N ILE A 181 15.40 -15.13 12.56
CA ILE A 181 14.97 -14.03 11.70
C ILE A 181 14.73 -14.61 10.29
N LYS A 182 13.56 -14.33 9.73
CA LYS A 182 13.10 -14.89 8.45
C LYS A 182 12.92 -13.76 7.43
N PRO A 183 13.96 -13.42 6.66
CA PRO A 183 13.97 -12.24 5.78
C PRO A 183 13.35 -12.46 4.40
N ILE A 184 12.84 -13.67 4.11
CA ILE A 184 12.28 -13.98 2.79
C ILE A 184 10.80 -14.23 2.96
N GLU A 185 10.01 -13.30 2.44
CA GLU A 185 8.60 -13.54 2.18
C GLU A 185 8.46 -14.31 0.87
N SER A 186 7.84 -15.48 0.94
CA SER A 186 7.43 -16.22 -0.25
C SER A 186 5.93 -16.47 -0.14
N GLN A 187 5.24 -15.93 -1.15
CA GLN A 187 3.82 -16.12 -1.40
C GLN A 187 3.69 -17.08 -2.59
N ILE A 188 2.70 -17.95 -2.53
CA ILE A 188 2.33 -18.78 -3.67
C ILE A 188 1.42 -17.93 -4.56
N VAL A 189 1.90 -17.60 -5.75
CA VAL A 189 1.20 -16.71 -6.68
C VAL A 189 0.50 -17.54 -7.75
N LEU A 190 -0.76 -17.20 -8.01
CA LEU A 190 -1.58 -17.84 -9.03
C LEU A 190 -1.35 -17.11 -10.36
N ASN A 191 -0.78 -17.80 -11.35
CA ASN A 191 -0.42 -17.17 -12.62
C ASN A 191 -1.57 -17.16 -13.61
N SER A 192 -2.38 -18.22 -13.63
CA SER A 192 -3.59 -18.26 -14.43
C SER A 192 -4.63 -19.18 -13.83
N ALA A 193 -5.90 -18.84 -14.01
CA ALA A 193 -7.01 -19.74 -13.70
C ALA A 193 -7.96 -19.83 -14.89
N LEU A 194 -8.35 -21.05 -15.24
CA LEU A 194 -9.39 -21.32 -16.20
C LEU A 194 -10.69 -21.57 -15.43
N SER A 195 -11.72 -20.78 -15.71
CA SER A 195 -13.07 -20.94 -15.19
C SER A 195 -14.07 -20.70 -16.30
N GLU A 196 -14.99 -21.64 -16.53
CA GLU A 196 -16.08 -21.50 -17.51
C GLU A 196 -15.60 -21.12 -18.93
N GLY A 197 -14.42 -21.59 -19.33
CA GLY A 197 -13.83 -21.30 -20.64
C GLY A 197 -13.10 -19.96 -20.75
N ILE A 198 -13.10 -19.15 -19.68
CA ILE A 198 -12.38 -17.88 -19.59
C ILE A 198 -11.06 -18.12 -18.84
N LEU A 199 -9.96 -17.70 -19.46
CA LEU A 199 -8.64 -17.76 -18.85
C LEU A 199 -8.32 -16.41 -18.20
N PHE A 200 -8.33 -16.39 -16.87
CA PHE A 200 -7.87 -15.26 -16.08
C PHE A 200 -6.36 -15.27 -15.96
N THR A 201 -5.74 -14.12 -16.16
CA THR A 201 -4.30 -13.88 -15.97
C THR A 201 -3.99 -13.36 -14.56
N GLU A 202 -2.74 -13.48 -14.11
CA GLU A 202 -2.29 -13.04 -12.79
C GLU A 202 -2.77 -11.62 -12.42
N GLU A 203 -2.67 -10.68 -13.36
CA GLU A 203 -3.04 -9.27 -13.16
C GLU A 203 -4.55 -9.10 -12.97
N GLU A 204 -5.37 -9.81 -13.74
CA GLU A 204 -6.82 -9.78 -13.63
C GLU A 204 -7.32 -10.43 -12.34
N LEU A 205 -6.60 -11.43 -11.83
CA LEU A 205 -6.91 -12.13 -10.59
C LEU A 205 -6.62 -11.30 -9.33
N VAL A 206 -5.80 -10.24 -9.42
CA VAL A 206 -5.50 -9.35 -8.30
C VAL A 206 -6.61 -8.31 -8.16
N VAL A 207 -7.62 -8.63 -7.35
CA VAL A 207 -8.69 -7.69 -7.01
C VAL A 207 -8.28 -6.88 -5.79
N ASP A 208 -7.92 -5.63 -6.03
CA ASP A 208 -7.69 -4.62 -4.99
C ASP A 208 -8.99 -3.88 -4.73
N VAL A 209 -9.69 -4.28 -3.66
CA VAL A 209 -11.00 -3.73 -3.27
C VAL A 209 -10.88 -2.25 -2.90
N ASP A 210 -9.74 -1.85 -2.31
CA ASP A 210 -9.53 -0.48 -1.87
C ASP A 210 -9.33 0.45 -3.07
N LYS A 211 -8.50 0.05 -4.04
CA LYS A 211 -8.36 0.79 -5.30
C LYS A 211 -9.68 0.89 -6.06
N PHE A 212 -10.46 -0.19 -6.11
CA PHE A 212 -11.75 -0.16 -6.79
C PHE A 212 -12.73 0.81 -6.10
N LYS A 213 -12.73 0.83 -4.77
CA LYS A 213 -13.52 1.79 -3.99
C LYS A 213 -13.09 3.23 -4.26
N GLU A 214 -11.79 3.50 -4.30
CA GLU A 214 -11.25 4.82 -4.65
C GLU A 214 -11.66 5.25 -6.06
N GLN A 215 -11.55 4.36 -7.04
CA GLN A 215 -11.99 4.63 -8.42
C GLN A 215 -13.49 4.92 -8.49
N LEU A 216 -14.32 4.20 -7.73
CA LEU A 216 -15.76 4.43 -7.69
C LEU A 216 -16.11 5.77 -7.05
N VAL A 217 -15.40 6.15 -5.98
CA VAL A 217 -15.55 7.47 -5.35
C VAL A 217 -15.12 8.58 -6.31
N GLN A 218 -14.00 8.40 -7.02
CA GLN A 218 -13.54 9.35 -8.04
C GLN A 218 -14.53 9.48 -9.20
N ALA A 219 -15.05 8.37 -9.70
CA ALA A 219 -16.05 8.37 -10.77
C ALA A 219 -17.34 9.10 -10.34
N ASN A 220 -17.78 8.91 -9.09
CA ASN A 220 -18.91 9.65 -8.54
C ASN A 220 -18.62 11.16 -8.47
N GLN A 221 -17.46 11.57 -7.94
CA GLN A 221 -17.06 12.98 -7.90
C GLN A 221 -16.97 13.62 -9.29
N GLN A 222 -16.49 12.88 -10.28
CA GLN A 222 -16.44 13.32 -11.68
C GLN A 222 -17.86 13.47 -12.26
N ALA A 223 -18.75 12.51 -11.98
CA ALA A 223 -20.15 12.60 -12.41
C ALA A 223 -20.88 13.81 -11.78
N ILE A 224 -20.65 14.08 -10.49
CA ILE A 224 -21.19 15.27 -9.82
C ILE A 224 -20.63 16.55 -10.45
N SER A 225 -19.31 16.61 -10.67
CA SER A 225 -18.66 17.76 -11.32
C SER A 225 -19.25 18.03 -12.70
N LEU A 226 -19.41 16.98 -13.52
CA LEU A 226 -20.03 17.07 -14.83
C LEU A 226 -21.48 17.58 -14.73
N SER A 227 -22.26 17.04 -13.79
CA SER A 227 -23.65 17.48 -13.57
C SER A 227 -23.77 18.95 -13.21
N ILE A 228 -22.82 19.48 -12.42
CA ILE A 228 -22.77 20.89 -12.02
C ILE A 228 -22.37 21.78 -13.20
N GLU A 229 -21.49 21.32 -14.08
CA GLU A 229 -21.10 22.07 -15.28
C GLU A 229 -22.22 22.16 -16.30
N ILE A 230 -22.96 21.08 -16.54
CA ILE A 230 -24.13 21.09 -17.45
C ILE A 230 -25.38 21.74 -16.83
N ALA A 231 -25.30 22.20 -15.58
CA ALA A 231 -26.40 22.74 -14.79
C ALA A 231 -27.62 21.79 -14.66
N TYR A 232 -27.38 20.49 -14.65
CA TYR A 232 -28.43 19.49 -14.45
C TYR A 232 -28.72 19.36 -12.95
N ILE A 233 -29.93 19.74 -12.53
CA ILE A 233 -30.32 19.80 -11.11
C ILE A 233 -30.72 18.41 -10.63
N THR A 234 -30.01 17.91 -9.63
CA THR A 234 -30.36 16.73 -8.85
C THR A 234 -30.44 17.10 -7.36
N PRO A 235 -31.15 16.32 -6.54
CA PRO A 235 -31.26 16.60 -5.10
C PRO A 235 -29.89 16.70 -4.41
N ASP A 236 -28.93 15.89 -4.86
CA ASP A 236 -27.59 15.81 -4.27
C ASP A 236 -26.69 16.99 -4.66
N ASN A 237 -26.94 17.64 -5.81
CA ASN A 237 -26.10 18.73 -6.31
C ASN A 237 -26.72 20.13 -6.19
N ALA A 238 -28.01 20.23 -5.85
CA ALA A 238 -28.76 21.49 -5.88
C ALA A 238 -28.11 22.58 -5.01
N GLN A 239 -27.69 22.24 -3.79
CA GLN A 239 -27.04 23.20 -2.89
C GLN A 239 -25.70 23.69 -3.46
N GLN A 240 -24.93 22.78 -4.07
CA GLN A 240 -23.63 23.13 -4.69
C GLN A 240 -23.84 24.01 -5.93
N LEU A 241 -24.87 23.73 -6.73
CA LEU A 241 -25.22 24.51 -7.91
C LEU A 241 -25.63 25.94 -7.55
N ILE A 242 -26.50 26.10 -6.55
CA ILE A 242 -26.95 27.42 -6.06
C ILE A 242 -25.75 28.20 -5.50
N SER A 243 -24.88 27.54 -4.74
CA SER A 243 -23.68 28.17 -4.17
C SER A 243 -22.72 28.64 -5.27
N LYS A 244 -22.52 27.82 -6.31
CA LYS A 244 -21.71 28.17 -7.49
C LYS A 244 -22.33 29.33 -8.26
N ALA A 245 -23.65 29.32 -8.49
CA ALA A 245 -24.35 30.40 -9.18
C ALA A 245 -24.23 31.74 -8.42
N ALA A 246 -24.39 31.72 -7.09
CA ALA A 246 -24.21 32.90 -6.25
C ALA A 246 -22.76 33.43 -6.31
N GLN A 247 -21.77 32.54 -6.27
CA GLN A 247 -20.36 32.93 -6.44
C GLN A 247 -20.09 33.53 -7.82
N SER A 248 -20.58 32.89 -8.89
CA SER A 248 -20.42 33.41 -10.26
C SER A 248 -21.11 34.78 -10.44
N ALA A 249 -22.29 34.99 -9.86
CA ALA A 249 -22.97 36.28 -9.88
C ALA A 249 -22.20 37.36 -9.12
N ARG A 250 -21.63 37.03 -7.95
CA ARG A 250 -20.75 37.95 -7.21
C ARG A 250 -19.48 38.27 -7.98
N SER A 251 -18.83 37.27 -8.59
CA SER A 251 -17.65 37.48 -9.45
C SER A 251 -17.97 38.42 -10.61
N LEU A 252 -19.11 38.22 -11.28
CA LEU A 252 -19.57 39.10 -12.36
C LEU A 252 -19.81 40.53 -11.86
N SER A 253 -20.51 40.70 -10.74
CA SER A 253 -20.78 42.03 -10.13
C SER A 253 -19.49 42.79 -9.80
N ILE A 254 -18.48 42.09 -9.28
CA ILE A 254 -17.19 42.68 -8.92
C ILE A 254 -16.40 43.09 -10.17
N GLU A 255 -16.49 42.33 -11.27
CA GLU A 255 -15.85 42.68 -12.54
C GLU A 255 -16.56 43.78 -13.31
N SER A 256 -17.90 43.78 -13.29
CA SER A 256 -18.71 44.80 -13.94
C SER A 256 -18.81 46.12 -13.16
N GLY A 257 -18.29 46.16 -11.92
CA GLY A 257 -18.35 47.33 -11.05
C GLY A 257 -19.78 47.69 -10.60
N PHE A 258 -20.67 46.71 -10.55
CA PHE A 258 -22.06 46.94 -10.13
C PHE A 258 -22.14 46.97 -8.60
N LEU A 259 -22.38 48.15 -8.02
CA LEU A 259 -22.45 48.34 -6.57
C LEU A 259 -23.75 47.78 -6.01
N THR A 260 -23.63 46.82 -5.11
CA THR A 260 -24.70 46.36 -4.22
C THR A 260 -24.18 46.33 -2.79
N ASP A 261 -25.07 46.42 -1.81
CA ASP A 261 -24.70 46.48 -0.38
C ASP A 261 -23.77 45.34 0.05
N GLU A 262 -23.85 44.16 -0.59
CA GLU A 262 -22.96 43.02 -0.32
C GLU A 262 -21.61 43.05 -1.06
N THR A 263 -21.49 43.73 -2.20
CA THR A 263 -20.27 43.72 -3.04
C THR A 263 -19.43 44.99 -2.95
N ASN A 264 -19.95 46.06 -2.32
CA ASN A 264 -19.29 47.37 -2.21
C ASN A 264 -17.88 47.30 -1.61
N GLU A 265 -17.70 46.60 -0.49
CA GLU A 265 -16.39 46.47 0.16
C GLU A 265 -15.39 45.72 -0.73
N GLN A 266 -15.83 44.66 -1.40
CA GLN A 266 -14.98 43.83 -2.26
C GLN A 266 -14.57 44.56 -3.54
N ILE A 267 -15.45 45.38 -4.11
CA ILE A 267 -15.15 46.23 -5.27
C ILE A 267 -14.12 47.29 -4.91
N LEU A 268 -14.28 47.96 -3.76
CA LEU A 268 -13.33 48.98 -3.28
C LEU A 268 -11.96 48.37 -2.96
N GLN A 269 -11.91 47.19 -2.34
CA GLN A 269 -10.66 46.47 -2.09
C GLN A 269 -9.96 46.07 -3.39
N LYS A 270 -10.71 45.57 -4.39
CA LYS A 270 -10.15 45.21 -5.70
C LYS A 270 -9.62 46.46 -6.45
N ALA A 271 -10.37 47.57 -6.42
CA ALA A 271 -9.93 48.83 -7.00
C ALA A 271 -8.67 49.38 -6.33
N HIS A 272 -8.58 49.30 -5.00
CA HIS A 272 -7.39 49.69 -4.26
C HIS A 272 -6.18 48.81 -4.60
N ALA A 273 -6.37 47.49 -4.67
CA ALA A 273 -5.30 46.55 -5.05
C ALA A 273 -4.84 46.76 -6.51
N GLN A 274 -5.75 47.07 -7.42
CA GLN A 274 -5.40 47.41 -8.81
C GLN A 274 -4.64 48.75 -8.88
N ALA A 275 -5.08 49.78 -8.15
CA ALA A 275 -4.40 51.07 -8.07
C ALA A 275 -2.98 50.94 -7.49
N GLN A 276 -2.79 50.15 -6.43
CA GLN A 276 -1.47 49.85 -5.87
C GLN A 276 -0.57 49.09 -6.86
N ASN A 277 -1.11 48.11 -7.59
CA ASN A 277 -0.37 47.37 -8.61
C ASN A 277 0.04 48.24 -9.81
N ILE A 278 -0.78 49.22 -10.19
CA ILE A 278 -0.44 50.19 -11.23
C ILE A 278 0.61 51.17 -10.70
N ALA A 279 0.44 51.70 -9.49
CA ALA A 279 1.40 52.59 -8.84
C ALA A 279 2.78 51.93 -8.65
N ALA A 280 2.83 50.62 -8.39
CA ALA A 280 4.08 49.86 -8.30
C ALA A 280 4.76 49.59 -9.66
N LYS A 281 4.02 49.71 -10.78
CA LYS A 281 4.53 49.48 -12.15
C LYS A 281 4.86 50.77 -12.91
N LEU A 282 4.47 51.95 -12.40
CA LEU A 282 4.91 53.23 -12.95
C LEU A 282 6.33 53.59 -12.47
N PRO A 283 7.19 54.15 -13.34
CA PRO A 283 8.46 54.75 -12.92
C PRO A 283 8.20 55.93 -11.97
N ALA A 284 8.94 55.97 -10.86
CA ALA A 284 8.77 56.97 -9.81
C ALA A 284 9.16 58.39 -10.28
N GLU A 285 8.24 59.37 -10.13
CA GLU A 285 8.41 60.67 -9.45
C GLU A 285 7.28 61.68 -9.81
N PRO A 286 7.02 62.74 -9.00
CA PRO A 286 7.27 62.91 -7.57
C PRO A 286 5.95 63.13 -6.77
N LYS A 287 5.98 62.77 -5.49
CA LYS A 287 4.93 63.07 -4.50
C LYS A 287 4.89 64.58 -4.26
N ALA A 288 3.70 65.19 -4.44
CA ALA A 288 3.41 66.50 -3.90
C ALA A 288 3.17 66.39 -2.39
N ASP A 289 3.84 67.27 -1.68
CA ASP A 289 4.02 67.36 -0.24
C ASP A 289 2.82 67.93 0.52
N ALA A 290 2.95 67.79 1.85
CA ALA A 290 2.45 68.64 2.93
C ALA A 290 1.10 68.32 3.62
N PRO A 291 0.97 68.57 4.95
CA PRO A 291 2.05 68.61 5.96
C PRO A 291 1.72 67.93 7.32
N ALA A 292 2.80 67.60 8.01
CA ALA A 292 2.86 67.22 9.43
C ALA A 292 2.88 68.47 10.33
N ASP A 293 2.37 68.34 11.55
CA ASP A 293 2.63 69.28 12.65
C ASP A 293 2.93 68.50 13.95
N LYS A 294 4.03 68.89 14.59
CA LYS A 294 4.63 68.46 15.88
C LYS A 294 5.43 69.70 16.35
N PRO A 295 5.61 70.03 17.65
CA PRO A 295 6.35 69.12 18.56
C PRO A 295 6.14 69.25 20.10
N ASP A 296 6.52 68.16 20.78
CA ASP A 296 7.26 67.96 22.06
C ASP A 296 7.15 68.89 23.29
N ALA A 297 6.96 68.25 24.47
CA ALA A 297 7.88 68.32 25.62
C ALA A 297 7.57 67.22 26.69
N GLU A 298 8.53 66.32 26.93
CA GLU A 298 8.71 65.43 28.10
C GLU A 298 10.07 65.82 28.77
N PRO A 299 10.51 65.40 29.99
CA PRO A 299 10.28 64.07 30.61
C PRO A 299 10.27 63.92 32.18
N THR A 300 9.84 62.72 32.65
CA THR A 300 10.29 61.90 33.84
C THR A 300 10.05 62.41 35.29
N LYS A 301 9.70 61.63 36.34
CA LYS A 301 9.81 60.18 36.67
C LYS A 301 9.00 59.83 37.96
N ALA A 302 8.71 58.52 38.18
CA ALA A 302 8.62 57.75 39.46
C ALA A 302 7.26 57.13 39.92
N ASP A 303 7.18 55.81 39.71
CA ASP A 303 6.71 54.70 40.58
C ASP A 303 5.34 54.69 41.29
N ALA A 304 4.45 53.74 40.94
CA ALA A 304 4.41 52.38 41.53
C ALA A 304 3.20 51.55 41.00
N PRO A 305 3.34 50.22 40.72
CA PRO A 305 2.27 49.35 40.19
C PRO A 305 1.75 48.31 41.20
N ALA A 306 0.46 47.99 41.16
CA ALA A 306 -0.10 46.72 41.66
C ALA A 306 -1.50 46.45 41.05
N ASP A 307 -1.81 45.17 40.86
CA ASP A 307 -3.19 44.61 40.91
C ASP A 307 -3.98 44.34 39.60
N LYS A 308 -3.38 43.69 38.59
CA LYS A 308 -4.14 43.09 37.46
C LYS A 308 -3.73 41.67 37.02
N ALA A 309 -2.76 41.03 37.67
CA ALA A 309 -2.28 39.71 37.26
C ALA A 309 -3.13 38.54 37.79
N ASP A 310 -3.72 38.65 38.99
CA ASP A 310 -4.40 37.53 39.65
C ASP A 310 -5.81 37.20 39.13
N ALA A 311 -6.47 38.15 38.44
CA ALA A 311 -7.81 37.93 37.90
C ALA A 311 -7.82 36.98 36.68
N ASN A 312 -6.78 37.04 35.84
CA ASN A 312 -6.72 36.25 34.62
C ASN A 312 -6.37 34.78 34.86
N GLN A 313 -5.57 34.49 35.89
CA GLN A 313 -5.23 33.10 36.25
C GLN A 313 -6.41 32.36 36.89
N ARG A 314 -7.24 33.04 37.68
CA ARG A 314 -8.47 32.45 38.25
C ARG A 314 -9.51 32.11 37.16
N LEU A 315 -9.65 32.95 36.13
CA LEU A 315 -10.58 32.71 35.03
C LEU A 315 -10.17 31.50 34.15
N MET A 316 -8.88 31.37 33.88
CA MET A 316 -8.31 30.25 33.11
C MET A 316 -8.47 28.90 33.84
N LEU A 317 -8.30 28.86 35.16
CA LEU A 317 -8.48 27.65 35.96
C LEU A 317 -9.95 27.18 36.02
N LEU A 318 -10.89 28.13 36.07
CA LEU A 318 -12.34 27.86 36.03
C LEU A 318 -12.78 27.29 34.66
N LEU A 319 -12.27 27.84 33.56
CA LEU A 319 -12.55 27.34 32.21
C LEU A 319 -11.95 25.95 31.97
N THR A 320 -10.76 25.69 32.51
CA THR A 320 -10.09 24.39 32.38
C THR A 320 -10.82 23.29 33.17
N ASN A 321 -11.36 23.60 34.34
CA ASN A 321 -12.17 22.66 35.12
C ASN A 321 -13.55 22.39 34.52
N GLN A 322 -14.18 23.41 33.92
CA GLN A 322 -15.44 23.26 33.17
C GLN A 322 -15.27 22.33 31.95
N MET A 323 -14.14 22.41 31.24
CA MET A 323 -13.87 21.54 30.09
C MET A 323 -13.55 20.09 30.48
N ARG A 324 -12.88 19.85 31.63
CA ARG A 324 -12.64 18.48 32.11
C ARG A 324 -13.91 17.74 32.53
N ASN A 325 -14.86 18.42 33.16
CA ASN A 325 -16.09 17.76 33.63
C ASN A 325 -17.09 17.45 32.51
N ARG A 326 -16.92 18.04 31.32
CA ARG A 326 -17.80 17.78 30.15
C ARG A 326 -17.37 16.60 29.29
N ILE A 327 -16.17 16.04 29.51
CA ILE A 327 -15.63 14.92 28.73
C ILE A 327 -15.96 13.54 29.35
N ILE A 328 -16.51 13.48 30.56
CA ILE A 328 -16.80 12.21 31.26
C ILE A 328 -18.28 11.75 31.13
N VAL A 329 -19.13 12.50 30.43
CA VAL A 329 -20.51 12.05 30.16
C VAL A 329 -20.83 12.19 28.68
N PHE A 330 -20.32 11.24 27.89
CA PHE A 330 -20.92 10.69 26.67
C PHE A 330 -20.29 9.31 26.40
#